data_AF-A0AAV1KIU1-F1
#
_entry.id   AF-A0AAV1KIU1-F1
#
_cell.length_a   1.000
_cell.length_b   1.000
_cell.length_c   1.000
_cell.angle_alpha   90.00
_cell.angle_beta   90.00
_cell.angle_gamma   90.00
#
_symmetry.space_group_name_H-M   'P 1'
#
loop_
_entity.id
_entity.type
_entity.pdbx_description
1 polymer ?
#
loop_
_entity_poly.entity_id
_entity_poly.type
_entity_poly.pdbx_seq_one_letter_code
_entity_poly.pdbx_strand_id
1 'polypeptide(L)'
;MDLKSLIESDYELNIVENMKIFAEKRANTFEKKMNSIEEKLSRTKVINIFDGLEAVRTTKTALLCDYPGAYSIIARTFENEEICEVKEVDVFSNVKMYFFAAKKFRYMEKLKIGTLRMKESGIMKRIIVMNDYTPLSCTINAFHRNTQFDHILSPLIIMLVSYVLVCIILVAERIHNERNKVWPYTE
;
A
#
# COMPACT_ATOMS: atom_id res chain seq x y z
N MET A 1 -5.23 2.93 1.07
CA MET A 1 -5.53 3.24 -0.34
C MET A 1 -6.74 2.42 -0.71
N ASP A 2 -7.77 3.03 -1.29
CA ASP A 2 -9.04 2.35 -1.56
C ASP A 2 -9.11 1.82 -2.99
N LEU A 3 -9.91 0.77 -3.21
CA LEU A 3 -10.07 0.17 -4.54
C LEU A 3 -10.51 1.19 -5.60
N LYS A 4 -11.36 2.15 -5.23
CA LYS A 4 -11.79 3.24 -6.12
C LYS A 4 -10.63 4.13 -6.56
N SER A 5 -9.77 4.51 -5.62
CA SER A 5 -8.57 5.30 -5.92
C SER A 5 -7.57 4.54 -6.78
N LEU A 6 -7.48 3.21 -6.62
CA LEU A 6 -6.62 2.37 -7.46
C LEU A 6 -7.12 2.34 -8.92
N ILE A 7 -8.43 2.28 -9.13
CA ILE A 7 -9.02 2.27 -10.48
C ILE A 7 -8.78 3.59 -11.21
N GLU A 8 -8.88 4.71 -10.49
CA GLU A 8 -8.67 6.05 -11.05
C GLU A 8 -7.19 6.34 -11.34
N SER A 9 -6.28 5.74 -10.57
CA SER A 9 -4.84 5.92 -10.74
C SER A 9 -4.23 5.16 -11.93
N ASP A 10 -3.06 5.62 -12.37
CA ASP A 10 -2.27 5.07 -13.48
C ASP A 10 -1.43 3.83 -13.11
N TYR A 11 -1.89 3.00 -12.16
CA TYR A 11 -1.18 1.76 -11.83
C TYR A 11 -1.44 0.67 -12.87
N GLU A 12 -0.38 -0.04 -13.26
CA GLU A 12 -0.49 -1.24 -14.07
C GLU A 12 -1.01 -2.40 -13.21
N LEU A 13 -2.09 -3.04 -13.63
CA LEU A 13 -2.67 -4.18 -12.91
C LEU A 13 -2.09 -5.49 -13.44
N ASN A 14 -1.49 -6.28 -12.54
CA ASN A 14 -0.94 -7.60 -12.85
C ASN A 14 -1.63 -8.68 -12.00
N ILE A 15 -1.79 -9.89 -12.54
CA ILE A 15 -2.43 -11.01 -11.84
C ILE A 15 -1.48 -12.21 -11.82
N VAL A 16 -1.36 -12.84 -10.64
CA VAL A 16 -0.61 -14.08 -10.50
C VAL A 16 -1.33 -15.23 -11.20
N GLU A 17 -0.59 -16.07 -11.93
CA GLU A 17 -1.10 -17.23 -12.70
C GLU A 17 -2.16 -18.05 -11.95
N ASN A 18 -1.86 -18.42 -10.70
CA ASN A 18 -2.73 -19.26 -9.87
C ASN A 18 -4.06 -18.59 -9.49
N MET A 19 -4.12 -17.26 -9.54
CA MET A 19 -5.32 -16.48 -9.19
C MET A 19 -6.22 -16.18 -10.38
N LYS A 20 -5.73 -16.30 -11.63
CA LYS A 20 -6.48 -15.93 -12.84
C LYS A 20 -7.86 -16.60 -12.91
N ILE A 21 -7.90 -17.92 -12.73
CA ILE A 21 -9.15 -18.71 -12.81
C ILE A 21 -10.15 -18.30 -11.72
N PHE A 22 -9.65 -17.97 -10.53
CA PHE A 22 -10.50 -17.53 -9.42
C PHE A 22 -11.01 -16.10 -9.65
N ALA A 23 -10.16 -15.22 -10.17
CA ALA A 23 -10.52 -13.86 -10.52
C ALA A 23 -11.61 -13.84 -11.60
N GLU A 24 -11.45 -14.61 -12.68
CA GLU A 24 -12.45 -14.73 -13.76
C GLU A 24 -13.80 -15.26 -13.26
N LYS A 25 -13.80 -16.37 -12.51
CA LYS A 25 -15.06 -16.91 -11.95
C LYS A 25 -15.78 -15.94 -11.03
N ARG A 26 -15.01 -15.19 -10.23
CA ARG A 26 -15.56 -14.25 -9.25
C ARG A 26 -15.98 -12.94 -9.90
N ALA A 27 -15.29 -12.49 -10.95
CA ALA A 27 -15.68 -11.37 -11.79
C ALA A 27 -17.06 -11.61 -12.41
N ASN A 28 -17.27 -12.76 -13.06
CA ASN A 28 -18.58 -13.14 -13.63
C ASN A 28 -19.70 -13.22 -12.58
N THR A 29 -19.37 -13.42 -11.30
CA THR A 29 -20.34 -13.40 -10.19
C THR A 29 -20.57 -11.97 -9.65
N PHE A 30 -19.55 -11.12 -9.69
CA PHE A 30 -19.58 -9.71 -9.24
C PHE A 30 -20.01 -8.72 -10.35
N GLU A 31 -20.20 -9.20 -11.58
CA GLU A 31 -20.48 -8.46 -12.82
C GLU A 31 -21.65 -7.46 -12.71
N LYS A 32 -22.55 -7.60 -11.73
CA LYS A 32 -23.63 -6.62 -11.54
C LYS A 32 -23.21 -5.29 -10.89
N LYS A 33 -21.94 -5.08 -10.52
CA LYS A 33 -21.53 -3.84 -9.81
C LYS A 33 -20.24 -3.16 -10.28
N MET A 34 -19.50 -3.67 -11.28
CA MET A 34 -18.15 -3.15 -11.55
C MET A 34 -17.67 -3.24 -13.02
N ASN A 35 -18.42 -2.65 -13.96
CA ASN A 35 -18.10 -2.62 -15.39
C ASN A 35 -16.73 -1.96 -15.74
N SER A 36 -16.19 -1.06 -14.90
CA SER A 36 -14.89 -0.42 -15.17
C SER A 36 -13.67 -1.26 -14.81
N ILE A 37 -13.84 -2.29 -13.97
CA ILE A 37 -12.73 -3.16 -13.56
C ILE A 37 -12.44 -4.21 -14.61
N GLU A 38 -13.46 -4.67 -15.34
CA GLU A 38 -13.32 -5.73 -16.35
C GLU A 38 -12.48 -5.32 -17.56
N GLU A 39 -12.58 -4.06 -18.00
CA GLU A 39 -11.76 -3.58 -19.11
C GLU A 39 -10.26 -3.50 -18.74
N LYS A 40 -9.95 -3.06 -17.50
CA LYS A 40 -8.58 -3.07 -16.99
C LYS A 40 -8.09 -4.51 -16.69
N LEU A 41 -8.95 -5.39 -16.19
CA LEU A 41 -8.61 -6.81 -15.96
C LEU A 41 -8.33 -7.58 -17.25
N SER A 42 -8.99 -7.21 -18.35
CA SER A 42 -8.81 -7.86 -19.66
C SER A 42 -7.45 -7.55 -20.29
N ARG A 43 -6.79 -6.46 -19.88
CA ARG A 43 -5.42 -6.10 -20.32
C ARG A 43 -4.34 -6.60 -19.36
N THR A 44 -4.73 -7.27 -18.29
CA THR A 44 -3.80 -7.68 -17.24
C THR A 44 -2.85 -8.76 -17.74
N LYS A 45 -1.55 -8.50 -17.56
CA LYS A 45 -0.52 -9.51 -17.79
C LYS A 45 -0.55 -10.54 -16.67
N VAL A 46 -0.56 -11.80 -17.08
CA VAL A 46 -0.38 -12.92 -16.17
C VAL A 46 1.11 -13.09 -15.93
N ILE A 47 1.53 -13.02 -14.67
CA ILE A 47 2.94 -13.09 -14.29
C ILE A 47 3.16 -14.02 -13.10
N ASN A 48 4.41 -14.41 -12.89
CA ASN A 48 4.80 -15.15 -11.70
C ASN A 48 4.77 -14.25 -10.47
N ILE A 49 4.63 -14.84 -9.28
CA ILE A 49 4.55 -14.09 -8.02
C ILE A 49 5.85 -13.34 -7.72
N PHE A 50 7.01 -13.92 -8.04
CA PHE A 50 8.31 -13.28 -7.82
C PHE A 50 8.50 -12.05 -8.72
N ASP A 51 8.31 -12.22 -10.02
CA ASP A 51 8.40 -11.12 -10.99
C ASP A 51 7.36 -10.02 -10.69
N GLY A 52 6.18 -10.43 -10.22
CA GLY A 52 5.13 -9.49 -9.83
C GLY A 52 5.47 -8.68 -8.59
N LEU A 53 6.06 -9.31 -7.57
CA LEU A 53 6.51 -8.60 -6.37
C LEU A 53 7.70 -7.69 -6.68
N GLU A 54 8.59 -8.10 -7.58
CA GLU A 54 9.67 -7.23 -8.06
C GLU A 54 9.11 -6.03 -8.83
N ALA A 55 8.11 -6.22 -9.70
CA ALA A 55 7.43 -5.13 -10.37
C ALA A 55 6.74 -4.18 -9.38
N VAL A 56 6.10 -4.68 -8.32
CA VAL A 56 5.51 -3.83 -7.26
C VAL A 56 6.57 -2.96 -6.59
N ARG A 57 7.80 -3.45 -6.45
CA ARG A 57 8.91 -2.71 -5.86
C ARG A 57 9.47 -1.64 -6.81
N THR A 58 9.65 -1.97 -8.08
CA THR A 58 10.36 -1.09 -9.03
C THR A 58 9.45 -0.16 -9.83
N THR A 59 8.22 -0.59 -10.11
CA THR A 59 7.29 0.07 -11.02
C THR A 59 5.96 0.38 -10.32
N LYS A 60 5.17 1.30 -10.88
CA LYS A 60 3.82 1.62 -10.37
C LYS A 60 2.83 0.52 -10.75
N THR A 61 2.99 -0.63 -10.12
CA THR A 61 2.25 -1.85 -10.44
C THR A 61 1.43 -2.30 -9.23
N ALA A 62 0.17 -2.66 -9.46
CA ALA A 62 -0.68 -3.31 -8.48
C ALA A 62 -0.78 -4.80 -8.82
N LEU A 63 -0.33 -5.65 -7.90
CA LEU A 63 -0.36 -7.11 -8.08
C LEU A 63 -1.55 -7.72 -7.36
N LEU A 64 -2.41 -8.43 -8.08
CA LEU A 64 -3.44 -9.29 -7.52
C LEU A 64 -2.85 -10.67 -7.20
N CYS A 65 -2.72 -10.96 -5.91
CA CYS A 65 -2.15 -12.19 -5.38
C CYS A 65 -2.88 -12.66 -4.11
N ASP A 66 -2.61 -13.89 -3.68
CA ASP A 66 -3.12 -14.41 -2.41
C ASP A 66 -2.27 -13.93 -1.22
N TYR A 67 -2.94 -13.55 -0.13
CA TYR A 67 -2.30 -13.07 1.09
C TYR A 67 -1.19 -13.99 1.64
N PRO A 68 -1.41 -15.30 1.89
CA PRO A 68 -0.39 -16.13 2.53
C PRO A 68 0.84 -16.33 1.65
N GLY A 69 0.67 -16.46 0.32
CA GLY A 69 1.77 -16.57 -0.63
C GLY A 69 2.58 -15.28 -0.65
N ALA A 70 1.90 -14.14 -0.82
CA ALA A 70 2.54 -12.83 -0.87
C ALA A 70 3.31 -12.50 0.40
N TYR A 71 2.69 -12.62 1.58
CA TYR A 71 3.34 -12.30 2.85
C TYR A 71 4.56 -13.16 3.14
N SER A 72 4.49 -14.46 2.82
CA SER A 72 5.62 -15.35 3.05
C SER A 72 6.85 -14.97 2.21
N ILE A 73 6.64 -14.39 1.03
CA ILE A 73 7.73 -13.91 0.16
C ILE A 73 8.17 -12.53 0.62
N ILE A 74 7.24 -11.60 0.84
CA ILE A 74 7.53 -10.24 1.30
C ILE A 74 8.34 -10.27 2.60
N ALA A 75 7.97 -11.10 3.57
CA ALA A 75 8.69 -11.24 4.83
C ALA A 75 10.14 -11.69 4.68
N ARG A 76 10.48 -12.35 3.57
CA ARG A 76 11.83 -12.87 3.31
C ARG A 76 12.64 -11.97 2.40
N THR A 77 12.01 -11.18 1.54
CA THR A 77 12.69 -10.44 0.47
C THR A 77 12.63 -8.93 0.61
N PHE A 78 11.65 -8.38 1.33
CA PHE A 78 11.50 -6.93 1.48
C PHE A 78 12.23 -6.43 2.72
N GLU A 79 12.84 -5.25 2.59
CA GLU A 79 13.38 -4.52 3.72
C GLU A 79 12.26 -3.83 4.52
N ASN A 80 12.53 -3.47 5.79
CA ASN A 80 11.53 -2.87 6.66
C ASN A 80 10.94 -1.57 6.09
N GLU A 81 11.73 -0.79 5.38
CA GLU A 81 11.31 0.46 4.72
C GLU A 81 10.34 0.19 3.58
N GLU A 82 10.66 -0.79 2.72
CA GLU A 82 9.82 -1.20 1.60
C GLU A 82 8.48 -1.77 2.08
N ILE A 83 8.48 -2.55 3.18
CA ILE A 83 7.25 -3.08 3.80
C ILE A 83 6.29 -1.95 4.20
N CYS A 84 6.82 -0.82 4.66
CA CYS A 84 6.00 0.32 5.08
C CYS A 84 5.39 1.09 3.88
N GLU A 85 6.06 1.07 2.74
CA GLU A 85 5.62 1.70 1.50
C GLU A 85 4.53 0.89 0.80
N VAL A 86 4.67 -0.45 0.79
CA VAL A 86 3.68 -1.34 0.19
C VAL A 86 2.30 -1.15 0.84
N LYS A 87 1.27 -1.02 0.01
CA LYS A 87 -0.12 -0.91 0.44
C LYS A 87 -0.93 -2.10 -0.04
N GLU A 88 -1.69 -2.65 0.89
CA GLU A 88 -2.64 -3.72 0.62
C GLU A 88 -4.00 -3.13 0.25
N VAL A 89 -4.64 -3.72 -0.75
CA VAL A 89 -6.00 -3.36 -1.18
C VAL A 89 -6.81 -4.63 -1.27
N ASP A 90 -7.82 -4.78 -0.42
CA ASP A 90 -8.67 -5.96 -0.42
C ASP A 90 -9.70 -5.89 -1.55
N VAL A 91 -9.44 -6.64 -2.63
CA VAL A 91 -10.38 -6.78 -3.77
C VAL A 91 -11.47 -7.79 -3.43
N PHE A 92 -11.15 -8.80 -2.61
CA PHE A 92 -12.03 -9.93 -2.34
C PHE A 92 -12.15 -10.18 -0.85
N SER A 93 -13.17 -9.60 -0.23
CA SER A 93 -13.43 -9.86 1.19
C SER A 93 -13.88 -11.32 1.43
N ASN A 94 -13.57 -11.82 2.63
CA ASN A 94 -13.98 -13.13 3.15
C ASN A 94 -13.58 -14.35 2.31
N VAL A 95 -12.39 -14.34 1.69
CA VAL A 95 -11.85 -15.53 1.03
C VAL A 95 -11.56 -16.62 2.06
N LYS A 96 -12.09 -17.82 1.82
CA LYS A 96 -11.83 -19.00 2.66
C LYS A 96 -10.95 -19.98 1.92
N MET A 97 -9.93 -20.50 2.60
CA MET A 97 -9.15 -21.63 2.12
C MET A 97 -9.89 -22.93 2.44
N TYR A 98 -9.86 -23.86 1.49
CA TYR A 98 -10.51 -25.16 1.62
C TYR A 98 -9.48 -26.26 1.41
N PHE A 99 -9.66 -27.36 2.13
CA PHE A 99 -8.96 -28.60 1.84
C PHE A 99 -9.70 -29.33 0.72
N PHE A 100 -8.98 -29.69 -0.34
CA PHE A 100 -9.52 -30.47 -1.43
C PHE A 100 -9.11 -31.94 -1.25
N ALA A 101 -10.06 -32.85 -1.48
CA ALA A 101 -9.83 -34.28 -1.46
C ALA A 101 -10.48 -34.92 -2.69
N ALA A 102 -10.00 -36.10 -3.07
CA ALA A 102 -10.59 -36.84 -4.18
C ALA A 102 -12.06 -37.20 -3.90
N LYS A 103 -12.91 -37.18 -4.96
CA LYS A 103 -14.37 -37.39 -4.86
C LYS A 103 -14.78 -38.68 -4.13
N LYS A 104 -13.95 -39.73 -4.16
CA LYS A 104 -14.19 -41.02 -3.49
C LYS A 104 -13.13 -41.33 -2.41
N PHE A 105 -12.64 -40.31 -1.71
CA PHE A 105 -11.66 -40.50 -0.65
C PHE A 105 -12.28 -41.20 0.58
N ARG A 106 -11.86 -42.45 0.85
CA ARG A 106 -12.43 -43.29 1.91
C ARG A 106 -12.30 -42.70 3.32
N TYR A 107 -11.33 -41.82 3.55
CA TYR A 107 -11.05 -41.23 4.86
C TYR A 107 -11.50 -39.77 5.00
N MET A 108 -12.39 -39.30 4.12
CA MET A 108 -12.84 -37.90 4.12
C MET A 108 -13.47 -37.48 5.46
N GLU A 109 -14.23 -38.36 6.10
CA GLU A 109 -14.84 -38.09 7.40
C GLU A 109 -13.78 -37.97 8.51
N LYS A 110 -12.77 -38.87 8.50
CA LYS A 110 -11.65 -38.81 9.45
C LYS A 110 -10.85 -37.52 9.26
N LEU A 111 -10.61 -37.11 8.01
CA LEU A 111 -9.94 -35.84 7.69
C LEU A 111 -10.75 -34.65 8.21
N LYS A 112 -12.07 -34.62 7.97
CA LYS A 112 -12.97 -33.56 8.46
C LYS A 112 -12.93 -33.45 9.98
N ILE A 113 -13.06 -34.57 10.70
CA ILE A 113 -13.00 -34.60 12.17
C ILE A 113 -11.62 -34.14 12.66
N GLY A 114 -10.54 -34.59 12.01
CA GLY A 114 -9.18 -34.20 12.34
C GLY A 114 -8.96 -32.69 12.19
N THR A 115 -9.38 -32.10 11.07
CA THR A 115 -9.28 -30.66 10.82
C THR A 115 -10.11 -29.85 11.81
N LEU A 116 -11.32 -30.32 12.17
CA LEU A 116 -12.15 -29.66 13.18
C LEU A 116 -11.48 -29.65 14.55
N ARG A 117 -10.96 -30.80 15.01
CA ARG A 117 -10.20 -30.88 16.27
C ARG A 117 -8.95 -30.00 16.26
N MET A 118 -8.23 -29.96 15.14
CA MET A 118 -7.05 -29.09 14.98
C MET A 118 -7.41 -27.60 15.05
N LYS A 119 -8.59 -27.23 14.56
CA LYS A 119 -9.13 -25.87 14.68
C LYS A 119 -9.56 -25.55 16.11
N GLU A 120 -10.34 -26.44 16.74
CA GLU A 120 -10.87 -26.27 18.10
C GLU A 120 -9.77 -26.24 19.17
N SER A 121 -8.74 -27.07 19.01
CA SER A 121 -7.55 -27.06 19.88
C SER A 121 -6.64 -25.84 19.68
N GLY A 122 -6.91 -24.99 18.68
CA GLY A 122 -6.10 -23.80 18.40
C GLY A 122 -4.77 -24.07 17.70
N ILE A 123 -4.45 -25.34 17.37
CA ILE A 123 -3.22 -25.71 16.65
C ILE A 123 -3.16 -24.97 15.30
N MET A 124 -4.29 -24.90 14.58
CA MET A 124 -4.34 -24.19 13.30
C MET A 124 -4.00 -22.70 13.46
N LYS A 125 -4.53 -22.04 14.50
CA LYS A 125 -4.24 -20.63 14.79
C LYS A 125 -2.76 -20.43 15.11
N ARG A 126 -2.16 -21.33 15.90
CA ARG A 126 -0.74 -21.27 16.24
C ARG A 126 0.16 -21.39 15.02
N ILE A 127 -0.12 -22.35 14.12
CA ILE A 127 0.66 -22.52 12.89
C ILE A 127 0.56 -21.27 12.02
N ILE A 128 -0.63 -20.68 11.89
CA ILE A 128 -0.81 -19.47 11.08
C ILE A 128 0.05 -18.31 11.60
N VAL A 129 0.06 -18.10 12.91
CA VAL A 129 0.84 -17.03 13.55
C VAL A 129 2.34 -17.30 13.51
N MET A 130 2.77 -18.57 13.58
CA MET A 130 4.19 -18.92 13.56
C MET A 130 4.85 -18.83 12.18
N ASN A 131 4.08 -18.92 11.10
CA ASN A 131 4.62 -19.05 9.74
C ASN A 131 4.52 -17.75 8.91
N ASP A 132 4.44 -16.59 9.58
CA ASP A 132 4.40 -15.25 8.95
C ASP A 132 3.29 -15.06 7.91
N TYR A 133 2.16 -15.77 8.07
CA TYR A 133 0.96 -15.53 7.23
C TYR A 133 0.13 -14.32 7.71
N THR A 134 0.61 -13.63 8.74
CA THR A 134 -0.02 -12.44 9.30
C THR A 134 0.50 -11.18 8.60
N PRO A 135 -0.31 -10.12 8.48
CA PRO A 135 0.14 -8.86 7.90
C PRO A 135 1.40 -8.39 8.63
N LEU A 136 2.42 -8.06 7.86
CA LEU A 136 3.69 -7.61 8.42
C LEU A 136 3.48 -6.28 9.12
N SER A 137 3.82 -6.25 10.41
CA SER A 137 3.82 -5.01 11.16
C SER A 137 5.06 -4.22 10.76
N CYS A 138 4.87 -3.12 10.05
CA CYS A 138 5.91 -2.13 9.78
C CYS A 138 6.51 -1.67 11.13
N THR A 139 7.68 -2.22 11.49
CA THR A 139 8.41 -1.83 12.69
C THR A 139 9.23 -0.58 12.34
N ILE A 140 8.56 0.56 12.37
CA ILE A 140 9.25 1.85 12.25
C ILE A 140 10.11 1.95 13.51
N ASN A 141 11.40 1.64 13.39
CA ASN A 141 12.37 2.09 14.38
C ASN A 141 12.12 3.60 14.54
N ALA A 142 11.72 4.02 15.74
CA ALA A 142 11.15 5.35 16.02
C ALA A 142 12.07 6.54 15.65
N PHE A 143 13.24 6.27 15.08
CA PHE A 143 14.26 7.21 14.66
C PHE A 143 14.12 7.73 13.21
N HIS A 144 13.38 7.04 12.34
CA HIS A 144 13.19 7.47 10.94
C HIS A 144 11.73 7.64 10.55
N ARG A 145 10.99 8.41 11.35
CA ARG A 145 9.83 9.12 10.81
C ARG A 145 10.37 10.34 10.07
N ASN A 146 10.80 10.15 8.81
CA ASN A 146 10.95 11.26 7.88
C ASN A 146 9.56 11.90 7.76
N THR A 147 9.28 12.90 8.60
CA THR A 147 8.12 13.76 8.42
C THR A 147 8.26 14.33 7.03
N GLN A 148 7.42 13.87 6.11
CA GLN A 148 7.37 14.34 4.74
C GLN A 148 7.37 15.87 4.77
N PHE A 149 8.49 16.48 4.40
CA PHE A 149 8.67 17.94 4.47
C PHE A 149 7.71 18.68 3.54
N ASP A 150 6.98 17.96 2.68
CA ASP A 150 6.04 18.50 1.69
C ASP A 150 5.05 19.51 2.28
N HIS A 151 4.52 19.27 3.49
CA HIS A 151 3.55 20.18 4.11
C HIS A 151 4.20 21.30 4.94
N ILE A 152 5.44 21.12 5.38
CA ILE A 152 6.18 22.10 6.20
C ILE A 152 6.92 23.11 5.31
N LEU A 153 7.26 22.71 4.09
CA LEU A 153 7.98 23.57 3.15
C LEU A 153 7.19 24.83 2.79
N SER A 154 5.88 24.70 2.60
CA SER A 154 4.98 25.80 2.22
C SER A 154 5.00 26.97 3.22
N PRO A 155 4.74 26.78 4.53
CA PRO A 155 4.83 27.88 5.50
C PRO A 155 6.25 28.41 5.69
N LEU A 156 7.28 27.57 5.53
CA LEU A 156 8.69 27.98 5.67
C LEU A 156 9.12 28.91 4.52
N ILE A 157 8.66 28.65 3.29
CA ILE A 157 8.87 29.54 2.15
C ILE A 157 8.17 30.88 2.36
N ILE A 158 6.93 30.89 2.85
CA ILE A 158 6.18 32.12 3.15
C ILE A 158 6.91 32.96 4.20
N MET A 159 7.46 32.32 5.24
CA MET A 159 8.25 32.99 6.27
C MET A 159 9.56 33.57 5.72
N LEU A 160 10.23 32.87 4.81
CA LEU A 160 11.46 33.35 4.18
C LEU A 160 11.18 34.59 3.30
N VAL A 161 10.11 34.54 2.51
CA VAL A 161 9.69 35.66 1.66
C VAL A 161 9.33 36.90 2.47
N SER A 162 8.62 36.74 3.61
CA SER A 162 8.27 37.88 4.46
C SER A 162 9.50 38.53 5.08
N TYR A 163 10.49 37.72 5.49
CA TYR A 163 11.75 38.24 6.04
C TYR A 163 12.55 39.04 5.00
N VAL A 164 12.62 38.54 3.77
CA VAL A 164 13.29 39.22 2.65
C VAL A 164 12.61 40.55 2.33
N LEU A 165 11.27 40.59 2.31
CA LEU A 165 10.51 41.83 2.08
C LEU A 165 10.80 42.88 3.16
N VAL A 166 10.82 42.49 4.43
CA VAL A 166 11.13 43.40 5.55
C VAL A 166 12.57 43.93 5.43
N CYS A 167 13.53 43.07 5.10
CA CYS A 167 14.92 43.50 4.87
C CYS A 167 15.03 44.51 3.71
N ILE A 168 14.30 44.32 2.62
CA ILE A 168 14.30 45.24 1.48
C ILE A 168 13.74 46.61 1.88
N ILE A 169 12.63 46.64 2.63
CA ILE A 169 12.02 47.89 3.11
C ILE A 169 13.00 48.64 4.01
N LEU A 170 13.64 47.94 4.95
CA LEU A 170 14.60 48.55 5.89
C LEU A 170 15.83 49.12 5.16
N VAL A 171 16.35 48.42 4.14
CA VAL A 171 17.45 48.93 3.30
C VAL A 171 17.00 50.13 2.48
N ALA A 172 15.81 50.08 1.88
CA ALA A 172 15.26 51.20 1.12
C ALA A 172 15.05 52.44 1.98
N GLU A 173 14.53 52.29 3.19
CA GLU A 173 14.35 53.37 4.16
C GLU A 173 15.70 53.96 4.59
N ARG A 174 16.70 53.12 4.87
CA ARG A 174 18.04 53.58 5.21
C ARG A 174 18.69 54.39 4.08
N ILE A 175 18.56 53.93 2.84
CA ILE A 175 19.06 54.65 1.66
C ILE A 175 18.29 55.97 1.47
N HIS A 176 16.97 55.95 1.67
CA HIS A 176 16.14 57.15 1.56
C HIS A 176 16.54 58.18 2.62
N ASN A 177 16.74 57.78 3.87
CA ASN A 177 17.14 58.66 4.97
C ASN A 177 18.55 59.26 4.76
N GLU A 178 19.50 58.49 4.23
CA GLU A 178 20.84 59.00 3.90
C GLU A 178 20.81 60.02 2.74
N ARG A 179 19.98 59.78 1.72
CA ARG A 179 19.85 60.68 0.56
C ARG A 179 19.04 61.94 0.87
N ASN A 180 17.94 61.76 1.60
CA ASN A 180 17.05 62.81 2.04
C ASN A 180 17.25 62.96 3.54
N LYS A 181 18.21 63.81 3.96
CA LYS A 181 18.42 64.20 5.37
C LYS A 181 17.21 64.99 5.89
N VAL A 182 16.05 64.35 5.97
CA VAL A 182 14.79 64.97 6.37
C VAL A 182 14.31 64.22 7.62
N TRP A 183 14.88 64.62 8.75
CA TRP A 183 14.14 64.65 10.02
C TRP A 183 13.53 66.07 10.16
N PRO A 184 12.38 66.25 10.83
CA PRO A 184 11.95 65.43 11.97
C PRO A 184 10.50 64.92 11.96
N TYR A 185 10.27 63.84 12.72
CA TYR A 185 9.03 63.68 13.48
C TYR A 185 9.01 64.76 14.57
N THR A 186 8.18 65.79 14.38
CA THR A 186 7.61 66.55 15.49
C THR A 186 6.35 65.82 15.94
N GLU A 187 6.29 65.49 17.23
CA GLU A 187 5.14 65.07 18.06
C GLU A 187 3.87 64.57 17.35
#